data_AF-A0A2W2CNV1-F1
#
_entry.id   AF-A0A2W2CNV1-F1
#
_cell.length_a   1.000
_cell.length_b   1.000
_cell.length_c   1.000
_cell.angle_alpha   90.00
_cell.angle_beta   90.00
_cell.angle_gamma   90.00
#
_symmetry.space_group_name_H-M   'P 1'
#
loop_
_entity.id
_entity.type
_entity.pdbx_description
1 polymer ?
#
loop_
_entity_poly.entity_id
_entity_poly.type
_entity_poly.pdbx_seq_one_letter_code
_entity_poly.pdbx_strand_id
1 'polypeptide(L)'
;MGSDWIWELQVQAAAEPALRQLYALAAVRGLVPQRSDGLVNLFTNPNGDVHPVKDPQAALDAVAAGTAGGQLWTDDDVDVFVEWKAGTLTWSLDAAFCHRRPGPEANTFRQLHARLTSLWLDAAERLQADVGRILDEWSSEQVWHLDIHHTSHPAGGWPAELGWWTYLGTDRQLPAAPLPEIAVQARRLPNGALLVELLDDPAAVDPLRYQDIHTRWLTRVER
;
A
#
# COMPACT_ATOMS: atom_id res chain seq x y z
N MET A 1 -4.93 20.44 -3.13
CA MET A 1 -5.44 19.29 -2.36
C MET A 1 -4.32 18.28 -2.32
N GLY A 2 -3.90 17.87 -1.13
CA GLY A 2 -3.05 16.69 -1.00
C GLY A 2 -3.95 15.45 -0.98
N SER A 3 -3.37 14.29 -1.23
CA SER A 3 -4.06 13.01 -1.07
C SER A 3 -3.05 12.00 -0.55
N ASP A 4 -3.56 11.02 0.17
CA ASP A 4 -2.73 10.06 0.85
C ASP A 4 -2.10 9.07 -0.14
N TRP A 5 -0.99 8.48 0.28
CA TRP A 5 -0.41 7.31 -0.36
C TRP A 5 -0.68 6.08 0.49
N ILE A 6 -1.06 4.99 -0.15
CA ILE A 6 -1.49 3.77 0.53
C ILE A 6 -0.70 2.60 -0.04
N TRP A 7 -0.15 1.78 0.85
CA TRP A 7 0.48 0.50 0.53
C TRP A 7 -0.36 -0.61 1.13
N GLU A 8 -0.71 -1.60 0.33
CA GLU A 8 -1.59 -2.69 0.73
C GLU A 8 -0.98 -4.03 0.36
N LEU A 9 -1.17 -5.02 1.23
CA LEU A 9 -0.80 -6.41 1.01
C LEU A 9 -1.93 -7.33 1.49
N GLN A 10 -2.42 -8.18 0.61
CA GLN A 10 -3.27 -9.31 0.96
C GLN A 10 -2.37 -10.50 1.30
N VAL A 11 -2.43 -10.96 2.53
CA VAL A 11 -1.57 -12.03 3.04
C VAL A 11 -2.40 -13.14 3.68
N GLN A 12 -1.96 -14.38 3.54
CA GLN A 12 -2.62 -15.55 4.15
C GLN A 12 -2.16 -15.79 5.60
N ALA A 13 -1.12 -15.08 6.05
CA ALA A 13 -0.61 -15.18 7.40
C ALA A 13 -1.62 -14.68 8.44
N ALA A 14 -1.54 -15.22 9.66
CA ALA A 14 -2.28 -14.66 10.79
C ALA A 14 -1.81 -13.23 11.09
N ALA A 15 -2.73 -12.42 11.62
CA ALA A 15 -2.54 -10.98 11.82
C ALA A 15 -1.29 -10.63 12.65
N GLU A 16 -1.15 -11.24 13.83
CA GLU A 16 -0.05 -10.92 14.75
C GLU A 16 1.33 -11.29 14.14
N PRO A 17 1.58 -12.50 13.62
CA PRO A 17 2.84 -12.80 12.92
C PRO A 17 3.14 -11.84 11.75
N ALA A 18 2.12 -11.47 10.97
CA ALA A 18 2.28 -10.55 9.85
C ALA A 18 2.72 -9.15 10.32
N LEU A 19 2.06 -8.61 11.35
CA LEU A 19 2.41 -7.33 11.94
C LEU A 19 3.78 -7.33 12.59
N ARG A 20 4.16 -8.41 13.29
CA ARG A 20 5.53 -8.54 13.84
C ARG A 20 6.59 -8.51 12.74
N GLN A 21 6.35 -9.22 11.64
CA GLN A 21 7.26 -9.23 10.50
C GLN A 21 7.34 -7.85 9.85
N LEU A 22 6.21 -7.14 9.69
CA LEU A 22 6.20 -5.75 9.22
C LEU A 22 7.04 -4.86 10.13
N TYR A 23 6.82 -4.88 11.44
CA TYR A 23 7.55 -4.04 12.40
C TYR A 23 9.05 -4.34 12.42
N ALA A 24 9.44 -5.61 12.29
CA ALA A 24 10.84 -5.98 12.17
C ALA A 24 11.47 -5.42 10.88
N LEU A 25 10.79 -5.50 9.74
CA LEU A 25 11.26 -4.95 8.47
C LEU A 25 11.28 -3.42 8.46
N ALA A 26 10.33 -2.79 9.15
CA ALA A 26 10.23 -1.35 9.33
C ALA A 26 11.39 -0.82 10.18
N ALA A 27 11.74 -1.50 11.28
CA ALA A 27 12.84 -1.10 12.15
C ALA A 27 14.19 -1.03 11.42
N VAL A 28 14.46 -1.95 10.49
CA VAL A 28 15.67 -1.93 9.63
C VAL A 28 15.74 -0.67 8.75
N ARG A 29 14.61 0.01 8.54
CA ARG A 29 14.47 1.23 7.73
C ARG A 29 14.28 2.49 8.57
N GLY A 30 14.51 2.42 9.89
CA GLY A 30 14.31 3.56 10.79
C GLY A 30 12.84 3.95 10.93
N LEU A 31 11.94 2.96 10.90
CA LEU A 31 10.52 3.12 11.18
C LEU A 31 10.17 2.29 12.41
N VAL A 32 9.62 2.91 13.44
CA VAL A 32 9.32 2.24 14.73
C VAL A 32 7.90 2.54 15.19
N PRO A 33 7.22 1.60 15.87
CA PRO A 33 5.85 1.85 16.34
C PRO A 33 5.79 2.79 17.55
N GLN A 34 6.90 2.94 18.29
CA GLN A 34 7.00 3.86 19.42
C GLN A 34 7.36 5.27 18.96
N ARG A 35 6.69 6.25 19.56
CA ARG A 35 7.08 7.67 19.52
C ARG A 35 8.35 7.90 20.34
N SER A 36 8.91 9.10 20.20
CA SER A 36 10.09 9.55 20.95
C SER A 36 9.92 9.55 22.48
N ASP A 37 8.67 9.64 22.98
CA ASP A 37 8.34 9.53 24.40
C ASP A 37 8.12 8.08 24.89
N GLY A 38 8.31 7.10 24.01
CA GLY A 38 8.15 5.68 24.28
C GLY A 38 6.72 5.15 24.23
N LEU A 39 5.73 5.99 23.88
CA LEU A 39 4.34 5.59 23.73
C LEU A 39 4.05 5.09 22.31
N VAL A 40 3.10 4.17 22.18
CA VAL A 40 2.54 3.74 20.89
C VAL A 40 1.15 4.35 20.75
N ASN A 41 0.90 5.08 19.67
CA ASN A 41 -0.44 5.58 19.38
C ASN A 41 -1.30 4.47 18.78
N LEU A 42 -2.51 4.30 19.32
CA LEU A 42 -3.57 3.51 18.72
C LEU A 42 -4.72 4.43 18.30
N PHE A 43 -5.38 4.10 17.19
CA PHE A 43 -6.53 4.84 16.67
C PHE A 43 -7.74 3.92 16.73
N THR A 44 -8.76 4.29 17.49
CA THR A 44 -9.95 3.43 17.58
C THR A 44 -10.72 3.44 16.27
N ASN A 45 -11.03 2.26 15.76
CA ASN A 45 -11.92 2.13 14.63
C ASN A 45 -13.39 2.21 15.12
N PRO A 46 -14.28 2.97 14.46
CA PRO A 46 -14.08 3.84 13.28
C PRO A 46 -13.83 5.32 13.63
N ASN A 47 -13.77 5.68 14.91
CA ASN A 47 -13.85 7.08 15.34
C ASN A 47 -12.55 7.88 15.16
N GLY A 48 -11.41 7.19 14.96
CA GLY A 48 -10.10 7.81 14.80
C GLY A 48 -9.53 8.44 16.06
N ASP A 49 -10.13 8.19 17.24
CA ASP A 49 -9.65 8.75 18.50
C ASP A 49 -8.29 8.16 18.85
N VAL A 50 -7.33 9.04 19.16
CA VAL A 50 -5.96 8.66 19.52
C VAL A 50 -5.89 8.23 20.98
N HIS A 51 -5.44 7.00 21.20
CA HIS A 51 -5.24 6.40 22.52
C HIS A 51 -3.80 5.89 22.66
N PRO A 52 -2.91 6.66 23.30
CA PRO A 52 -1.53 6.22 23.50
C PRO A 52 -1.44 5.13 24.57
N VAL A 53 -0.66 4.09 24.29
CA VAL A 53 -0.39 2.99 25.21
C VAL A 53 1.10 2.84 25.47
N LYS A 54 1.46 2.34 26.66
CA LYS A 54 2.86 2.07 27.04
C LYS A 54 3.33 0.68 26.67
N ASP A 55 2.42 -0.29 26.62
CA ASP A 55 2.74 -1.69 26.37
C ASP A 55 2.71 -1.97 24.86
N PRO A 56 3.86 -2.24 24.22
CA PRO A 56 3.91 -2.54 22.79
C PRO A 56 3.16 -3.82 22.42
N GLN A 57 3.07 -4.79 23.33
CA GLN A 57 2.35 -6.03 23.07
C GLN A 57 0.85 -5.79 23.04
N ALA A 58 0.31 -5.04 24.00
CA ALA A 58 -1.09 -4.63 23.97
C ALA A 58 -1.44 -3.83 22.71
N ALA A 59 -0.51 -2.98 22.24
CA ALA A 59 -0.68 -2.23 20.99
C ALA A 59 -0.75 -3.17 19.77
N LEU A 60 0.20 -4.11 19.66
CA LEU A 60 0.21 -5.11 18.61
C LEU A 60 -1.06 -5.97 18.61
N ASP A 61 -1.50 -6.42 19.78
CA ASP A 61 -2.71 -7.25 19.93
C ASP A 61 -3.97 -6.49 19.47
N ALA A 62 -4.07 -5.20 19.79
CA ALA A 62 -5.20 -4.37 19.37
C ALA A 62 -5.27 -4.18 17.85
N VAL A 63 -4.11 -3.97 17.21
CA VAL A 63 -4.01 -3.87 15.74
C VAL A 63 -4.27 -5.22 15.09
N ALA A 64 -3.70 -6.31 15.61
CA ALA A 64 -3.90 -7.66 15.10
C ALA A 64 -5.38 -8.10 15.19
N ALA A 65 -6.09 -7.67 16.23
CA ALA A 65 -7.52 -7.91 16.40
C ALA A 65 -8.38 -7.04 15.47
N GLY A 66 -7.81 -6.04 14.78
CA GLY A 66 -8.54 -5.08 13.94
C GLY A 66 -9.39 -4.09 14.75
N THR A 67 -9.19 -4.02 16.07
CA THR A 67 -9.94 -3.13 16.97
C THR A 67 -9.40 -1.70 16.99
N ALA A 68 -8.17 -1.53 16.53
CA ALA A 68 -7.51 -0.23 16.38
C ALA A 68 -6.55 -0.26 15.18
N GLY A 69 -6.26 0.93 14.62
CA GLY A 69 -5.07 1.17 13.82
C GLY A 69 -3.87 1.51 14.72
N GLY A 70 -2.67 1.33 14.20
CA GLY A 70 -1.40 1.74 14.82
C GLY A 70 -0.64 2.73 13.94
N GLN A 71 0.60 3.01 14.32
CA GLN A 71 1.49 3.88 13.55
C GLN A 71 2.91 3.31 13.48
N LEU A 72 3.63 3.75 12.46
CA LEU A 72 5.08 3.72 12.37
C LEU A 72 5.59 5.15 12.29
N TRP A 73 6.65 5.45 13.01
CA TRP A 73 7.26 6.76 13.10
C TRP A 73 8.64 6.75 12.48
N THR A 74 8.95 7.78 11.70
CA THR A 74 10.33 8.10 11.33
C THR A 74 11.02 8.87 12.47
N ASP A 75 12.34 8.95 12.42
CA ASP A 75 13.12 9.81 13.32
C ASP A 75 12.79 11.31 13.15
N ASP A 76 12.23 11.69 11.99
CA ASP A 76 11.87 13.08 11.64
C ASP A 76 10.41 13.42 12.02
N ASP A 77 9.79 12.64 12.93
CA ASP A 77 8.42 12.83 13.43
C ASP A 77 7.35 12.76 12.33
N VAL A 78 7.59 11.94 11.30
CA VAL A 78 6.59 11.59 10.28
C VAL A 78 5.91 10.30 10.69
N ASP A 79 4.60 10.32 10.82
CA ASP A 79 3.78 9.16 11.10
C ASP A 79 3.23 8.51 9.82
N VAL A 80 3.16 7.19 9.87
CA VAL A 80 2.60 6.32 8.84
C VAL A 80 1.58 5.44 9.54
N PHE A 81 0.30 5.59 9.19
CA PHE A 81 -0.77 4.80 9.79
C PHE A 81 -0.66 3.35 9.34
N VAL A 82 -0.94 2.41 10.23
CA VAL A 82 -0.88 0.96 9.95
C VAL A 82 -2.18 0.32 10.40
N GLU A 83 -2.76 -0.50 9.54
CA GLU A 83 -4.00 -1.22 9.84
C GLU A 83 -3.91 -2.67 9.40
N TRP A 84 -4.67 -3.50 10.12
CA TRP A 84 -4.94 -4.87 9.72
C TRP A 84 -6.45 -5.08 9.62
N LYS A 85 -6.92 -5.58 8.48
CA LYS A 85 -8.33 -5.88 8.26
C LYS A 85 -8.51 -7.09 7.35
N ALA A 86 -9.11 -8.15 7.88
CA ALA A 86 -9.55 -9.32 7.12
C ALA A 86 -8.48 -9.93 6.18
N GLY A 87 -7.22 -10.05 6.65
CA GLY A 87 -6.12 -10.60 5.85
C GLY A 87 -5.37 -9.55 5.02
N THR A 88 -5.80 -8.29 5.07
CA THR A 88 -5.11 -7.17 4.43
C THR A 88 -4.33 -6.37 5.45
N LEU A 89 -3.04 -6.21 5.18
CA LEU A 89 -2.15 -5.29 5.87
C LEU A 89 -2.04 -4.02 5.04
N THR A 90 -2.37 -2.88 5.64
CA THR A 90 -2.33 -1.58 4.99
C THR A 90 -1.47 -0.61 5.78
N TRP A 91 -0.74 0.25 5.09
CA TRP A 91 -0.23 1.46 5.71
C TRP A 91 -0.37 2.66 4.80
N SER A 92 -0.55 3.84 5.38
CA SER A 92 -0.76 5.07 4.64
C SER A 92 0.11 6.21 5.15
N LEU A 93 0.52 7.05 4.20
CA LEU A 93 1.25 8.29 4.45
C LEU A 93 0.31 9.46 4.18
N ASP A 94 0.15 10.32 5.19
CA ASP A 94 -0.71 11.49 5.11
C ASP A 94 -0.24 12.46 4.01
N ALA A 95 -1.21 13.02 3.31
CA ALA A 95 -1.08 14.07 2.31
C ALA A 95 -0.15 15.23 2.72
N ALA A 96 -0.06 15.57 4.01
CA ALA A 96 0.80 16.60 4.58
C ALA A 96 2.30 16.33 4.36
N PHE A 97 2.69 15.06 4.24
CA PHE A 97 4.07 14.64 3.98
C PHE A 97 4.34 14.36 2.50
N CYS A 98 3.33 14.55 1.65
CA CYS A 98 3.40 14.26 0.22
C CYS A 98 3.76 15.50 -0.59
N HIS A 99 4.44 15.31 -1.73
CA HIS A 99 4.79 16.40 -2.63
C HIS A 99 4.45 16.05 -4.09
N ARG A 100 3.51 16.78 -4.71
CA ARG A 100 2.92 16.46 -6.02
C ARG A 100 3.39 17.35 -7.18
N ARG A 101 4.53 17.99 -7.02
CA ARG A 101 5.15 18.80 -8.08
C ARG A 101 6.55 18.29 -8.31
N PRO A 102 6.90 17.85 -9.53
CA PRO A 102 8.25 17.41 -9.79
C PRO A 102 9.20 18.61 -9.63
N GLY A 103 10.16 18.47 -8.72
CA GLY A 103 11.18 19.46 -8.43
C GLY A 103 12.15 18.97 -7.35
N PRO A 104 13.25 19.67 -7.09
CA PRO A 104 14.17 19.33 -6.00
C PRO A 104 13.50 19.28 -4.62
N GLU A 105 12.46 20.08 -4.40
CA GLU A 105 11.69 20.16 -3.16
C GLU A 105 10.95 18.85 -2.84
N ALA A 106 10.67 18.04 -3.87
CA ALA A 106 10.00 16.75 -3.71
C ALA A 106 10.96 15.63 -3.21
N ASN A 107 12.25 15.90 -3.07
CA ASN A 107 13.24 14.86 -2.78
C ASN A 107 13.01 14.15 -1.44
N THR A 108 12.61 14.88 -0.39
CA THR A 108 12.29 14.26 0.91
C THR A 108 11.12 13.29 0.77
N PHE A 109 10.06 13.71 0.09
CA PHE A 109 8.91 12.86 -0.20
C PHE A 109 9.30 11.63 -1.05
N ARG A 110 10.09 11.81 -2.12
CA ARG A 110 10.58 10.69 -2.94
C ARG A 110 11.37 9.67 -2.12
N GLN A 111 12.24 10.14 -1.21
CA GLN A 111 13.02 9.26 -0.34
C GLN A 111 12.12 8.49 0.63
N LEU A 112 11.13 9.15 1.23
CA LEU A 112 10.16 8.52 2.12
C LEU A 112 9.29 7.50 1.37
N HIS A 113 8.74 7.88 0.21
CA HIS A 113 7.96 6.98 -0.64
C HIS A 113 8.78 5.76 -1.08
N ALA A 114 10.05 5.96 -1.49
CA ALA A 114 10.95 4.87 -1.85
C ALA A 114 11.24 3.93 -0.66
N ARG A 115 11.41 4.48 0.54
CA ARG A 115 11.59 3.70 1.77
C ARG A 115 10.37 2.83 2.09
N LEU A 116 9.16 3.41 2.02
CA LEU A 116 7.90 2.70 2.27
C LEU A 116 7.58 1.68 1.16
N THR A 117 7.89 1.99 -0.09
CA THR A 117 7.78 1.06 -1.23
C THR A 117 8.76 -0.11 -1.09
N SER A 118 9.97 0.15 -0.62
CA SER A 118 10.95 -0.92 -0.34
C SER A 118 10.55 -1.77 0.86
N LEU A 119 9.88 -1.19 1.87
CA LEU A 119 9.28 -1.96 2.97
C LEU A 119 8.15 -2.85 2.45
N TRP A 120 7.31 -2.30 1.58
CA TRP A 120 6.18 -3.00 0.98
C TRP A 120 6.62 -4.23 0.19
N LEU A 121 7.64 -4.07 -0.66
CA LEU A 121 8.14 -5.18 -1.46
C LEU A 121 8.75 -6.28 -0.58
N ASP A 122 9.59 -5.93 0.39
CA ASP A 122 10.15 -6.91 1.34
C ASP A 122 9.06 -7.64 2.13
N ALA A 123 8.05 -6.91 2.60
CA ALA A 123 6.93 -7.48 3.33
C ALA A 123 6.12 -8.43 2.44
N ALA A 124 5.87 -8.06 1.18
CA ALA A 124 5.19 -8.92 0.20
C ALA A 124 5.92 -10.25 0.02
N GLU A 125 7.25 -10.20 -0.16
CA GLU A 125 8.06 -11.41 -0.32
C GLU A 125 8.12 -12.27 0.95
N ARG A 126 8.32 -11.64 2.12
CA ARG A 126 8.47 -12.35 3.40
C ARG A 126 7.17 -12.97 3.89
N LEU A 127 6.05 -12.31 3.62
CA LEU A 127 4.72 -12.78 4.01
C LEU A 127 4.04 -13.62 2.93
N GLN A 128 4.72 -13.83 1.79
CA GLN A 128 4.17 -14.54 0.64
C GLN A 128 2.80 -13.98 0.25
N ALA A 129 2.74 -12.65 0.08
CA ALA A 129 1.50 -11.96 -0.27
C ALA A 129 0.90 -12.54 -1.55
N ASP A 130 -0.42 -12.66 -1.57
CA ASP A 130 -1.14 -13.10 -2.76
C ASP A 130 -1.23 -11.96 -3.78
N VAL A 131 -1.56 -10.77 -3.29
CA VAL A 131 -1.67 -9.53 -4.07
C VAL A 131 -1.20 -8.37 -3.22
N GLY A 132 -0.59 -7.36 -3.84
CA GLY A 132 -0.28 -6.09 -3.21
C GLY A 132 -0.48 -4.92 -4.15
N ARG A 133 -0.78 -3.74 -3.60
CA ARG A 133 -0.95 -2.50 -4.36
C ARG A 133 -0.26 -1.33 -3.69
N ILE A 134 0.23 -0.40 -4.50
CA ILE A 134 0.54 0.97 -4.08
C ILE A 134 -0.43 1.89 -4.77
N LEU A 135 -1.15 2.69 -3.99
CA LEU A 135 -2.24 3.54 -4.43
C LEU A 135 -1.97 4.99 -4.04
N ASP A 136 -2.43 5.86 -4.93
CA ASP A 136 -2.62 7.28 -4.67
C ASP A 136 -4.12 7.49 -4.47
N GLU A 137 -4.52 8.09 -3.35
CA GLU A 137 -5.94 8.28 -3.01
C GLU A 137 -6.68 9.04 -4.12
N TRP A 138 -6.13 10.16 -4.62
CA TRP A 138 -6.74 10.94 -5.68
C TRP A 138 -6.91 10.14 -6.99
N SER A 139 -5.91 9.35 -7.38
CA SER A 139 -6.00 8.44 -8.53
C SER A 139 -7.10 7.40 -8.33
N SER A 140 -7.26 6.90 -7.10
CA SER A 140 -8.32 5.94 -6.74
C SER A 140 -9.71 6.58 -6.81
N GLU A 141 -9.86 7.84 -6.38
CA GLU A 141 -11.11 8.59 -6.54
C GLU A 141 -11.51 8.77 -8.00
N GLN A 142 -10.53 8.97 -8.91
CA GLN A 142 -10.82 9.10 -10.35
C GLN A 142 -11.44 7.84 -10.96
N VAL A 143 -11.21 6.66 -10.39
CA VAL A 143 -11.79 5.41 -10.88
C VAL A 143 -12.98 4.93 -10.05
N TRP A 144 -13.35 5.64 -8.98
CA TRP A 144 -14.45 5.26 -8.10
C TRP A 144 -15.78 5.08 -8.85
N HIS A 145 -16.07 6.01 -9.76
CA HIS A 145 -17.29 5.99 -10.58
C HIS A 145 -17.36 4.83 -11.60
N LEU A 146 -16.28 4.06 -11.76
CA LEU A 146 -16.24 2.90 -12.64
C LEU A 146 -16.74 1.61 -11.94
N ASP A 147 -17.15 1.70 -10.67
CA ASP A 147 -17.64 0.59 -9.83
C ASP A 147 -16.67 -0.60 -9.73
N ILE A 148 -15.38 -0.36 -9.95
CA ILE A 148 -14.34 -1.39 -9.95
C ILE A 148 -14.15 -1.97 -8.54
N HIS A 149 -14.38 -1.21 -7.48
CA HIS A 149 -14.13 -1.68 -6.11
C HIS A 149 -15.29 -2.47 -5.49
N HIS A 150 -16.48 -2.43 -6.10
CA HIS A 150 -17.69 -3.09 -5.58
C HIS A 150 -18.14 -4.28 -6.40
N THR A 151 -17.57 -4.47 -7.60
CA THR A 151 -18.01 -5.50 -8.54
C THR A 151 -17.07 -6.71 -8.48
N SER A 152 -17.65 -7.91 -8.55
CA SER A 152 -16.85 -9.14 -8.69
C SER A 152 -16.21 -9.19 -10.08
N HIS A 153 -14.89 -9.03 -10.17
CA HIS A 153 -14.18 -9.08 -11.45
C HIS A 153 -13.75 -10.50 -11.81
N PRO A 154 -14.05 -11.00 -13.03
CA PRO A 154 -13.57 -12.30 -13.48
C PRO A 154 -12.03 -12.36 -13.63
N ALA A 155 -11.48 -13.57 -13.43
CA ALA A 155 -10.07 -13.96 -13.54
C ALA A 155 -9.08 -13.07 -12.76
N GLY A 156 -8.89 -13.40 -11.48
CA GLY A 156 -7.81 -12.84 -10.66
C GLY A 156 -7.98 -11.35 -10.34
N GLY A 157 -9.21 -10.86 -10.20
CA GLY A 157 -9.50 -9.55 -9.59
C GLY A 157 -9.17 -8.30 -10.43
N TRP A 158 -8.87 -8.41 -11.73
CA TRP A 158 -8.55 -7.26 -12.60
C TRP A 158 -9.80 -6.54 -13.12
N PRO A 159 -9.83 -5.19 -13.20
CA PRO A 159 -8.74 -4.26 -12.91
C PRO A 159 -8.69 -3.81 -11.44
N ALA A 160 -9.52 -4.34 -10.54
CA ALA A 160 -9.51 -3.92 -9.14
C ALA A 160 -8.18 -4.17 -8.43
N GLU A 161 -7.44 -5.21 -8.79
CA GLU A 161 -6.11 -5.50 -8.25
C GLU A 161 -5.00 -4.56 -8.78
N LEU A 162 -5.26 -3.71 -9.78
CA LEU A 162 -4.26 -2.81 -10.34
C LEU A 162 -4.04 -1.58 -9.43
N GLY A 163 -2.78 -1.33 -9.09
CA GLY A 163 -2.30 -0.08 -8.48
C GLY A 163 -1.25 0.61 -9.33
N TRP A 164 -0.71 1.73 -8.85
CA TRP A 164 0.47 2.36 -9.47
C TRP A 164 1.66 1.40 -9.49
N TRP A 165 1.81 0.63 -8.42
CA TRP A 165 2.63 -0.57 -8.39
C TRP A 165 1.73 -1.74 -7.96
N THR A 166 1.92 -2.90 -8.59
CA THR A 166 1.12 -4.10 -8.31
C THR A 166 2.03 -5.30 -8.13
N TYR A 167 1.93 -5.96 -6.98
CA TYR A 167 2.59 -7.23 -6.71
C TYR A 167 1.56 -8.35 -6.87
N LEU A 168 1.94 -9.41 -7.59
CA LEU A 168 1.18 -10.63 -7.74
C LEU A 168 2.04 -11.80 -7.26
N GLY A 169 1.50 -12.59 -6.34
CA GLY A 169 2.16 -13.77 -5.79
C GLY A 169 2.60 -14.78 -6.84
N THR A 170 3.40 -15.77 -6.42
CA THR A 170 4.05 -16.73 -7.34
C THR A 170 3.08 -17.52 -8.22
N ASP A 171 1.89 -17.79 -7.70
CA ASP A 171 0.85 -18.57 -8.38
C ASP A 171 -0.07 -17.69 -9.25
N ARG A 172 0.08 -16.38 -9.16
CA ARG A 172 -0.69 -15.40 -9.91
C ARG A 172 0.00 -15.06 -11.24
N GLN A 173 -0.81 -14.72 -12.21
CA GLN A 173 -0.38 -14.27 -13.53
C GLN A 173 -1.18 -13.03 -13.93
N LEU A 174 -0.62 -12.26 -14.87
CA LEU A 174 -1.46 -11.27 -15.55
C LEU A 174 -2.59 -12.00 -16.28
N PRO A 175 -3.77 -11.38 -16.35
CA PRO A 175 -4.85 -11.87 -17.19
C PRO A 175 -4.40 -11.89 -18.65
N ALA A 176 -4.99 -12.81 -19.42
CA ALA A 176 -4.61 -13.01 -20.82
C ALA A 176 -4.83 -11.73 -21.65
N ALA A 177 -3.87 -11.41 -22.52
CA ALA A 177 -3.82 -10.19 -23.33
C ALA A 177 -3.86 -8.88 -22.51
N PRO A 178 -2.88 -8.65 -21.62
CA PRO A 178 -2.80 -7.40 -20.85
C PRO A 178 -2.69 -6.18 -21.78
N LEU A 179 -3.02 -5.00 -21.25
CA LEU A 179 -2.69 -3.74 -21.93
C LEU A 179 -1.18 -3.69 -22.22
N PRO A 180 -0.74 -3.23 -23.40
CA PRO A 180 0.68 -3.21 -23.76
C PRO A 180 1.55 -2.49 -22.73
N GLU A 181 1.07 -1.38 -22.17
CA GLU A 181 1.81 -0.67 -21.11
C GLU A 181 2.00 -1.51 -19.83
N ILE A 182 1.01 -2.32 -19.45
CA ILE A 182 1.12 -3.22 -18.29
C ILE A 182 2.09 -4.35 -18.60
N ALA A 183 2.03 -4.91 -19.81
CA ALA A 183 2.93 -5.98 -20.23
C ALA A 183 4.41 -5.53 -20.24
N VAL A 184 4.68 -4.31 -20.70
CA VAL A 184 6.03 -3.74 -20.76
C VAL A 184 6.58 -3.45 -19.37
N GLN A 185 5.72 -3.01 -18.44
CA GLN A 185 6.10 -2.67 -17.07
C GLN A 185 6.07 -3.86 -16.11
N ALA A 186 5.70 -5.05 -16.60
CA ALA A 186 5.67 -6.26 -15.81
C ALA A 186 7.00 -7.00 -15.86
N ARG A 187 7.52 -7.39 -14.69
CA ARG A 187 8.69 -8.25 -14.57
C ARG A 187 8.53 -9.30 -13.48
N ARG A 188 9.19 -10.45 -13.67
CA ARG A 188 9.28 -11.49 -12.63
C ARG A 188 10.38 -11.15 -11.64
N LEU A 189 10.08 -11.34 -10.36
CA LEU A 189 11.02 -11.23 -9.25
C LEU A 189 11.76 -12.56 -9.03
N PRO A 190 12.88 -12.57 -8.30
CA PRO A 190 13.66 -13.81 -8.05
C PRO A 190 12.87 -14.92 -7.34
N ASN A 191 11.88 -14.57 -6.51
CA ASN A 191 10.99 -15.53 -5.86
C ASN A 191 9.87 -16.07 -6.78
N GLY A 192 9.80 -15.63 -8.04
CA GLY A 192 8.79 -16.04 -9.01
C GLY A 192 7.52 -15.17 -9.03
N ALA A 193 7.35 -14.25 -8.09
CA ALA A 193 6.25 -13.28 -8.11
C ALA A 193 6.35 -12.35 -9.32
N LEU A 194 5.25 -11.71 -9.70
CA LEU A 194 5.23 -10.69 -10.74
C LEU A 194 5.06 -9.31 -10.10
N LEU A 195 5.85 -8.34 -10.57
CA LEU A 195 5.71 -6.94 -10.21
C LEU A 195 5.39 -6.13 -11.46
N VAL A 196 4.40 -5.23 -11.36
CA VAL A 196 4.07 -4.23 -12.38
C VAL A 196 4.34 -2.85 -11.81
N GLU A 197 5.15 -2.05 -12.50
CA GLU A 197 5.59 -0.72 -12.06
C GLU A 197 5.09 0.37 -13.04
N LEU A 198 3.93 0.98 -12.78
CA LEU A 198 3.33 1.97 -13.69
C LEU A 198 3.75 3.41 -13.38
N LEU A 199 4.43 3.64 -12.25
CA LEU A 199 4.81 4.95 -11.74
C LEU A 199 6.32 5.06 -11.57
N ASP A 200 6.91 6.05 -12.25
CA ASP A 200 8.35 6.33 -12.18
C ASP A 200 8.71 7.34 -11.07
N ASP A 201 7.91 8.40 -10.91
CA ASP A 201 8.12 9.45 -9.91
C ASP A 201 6.83 9.71 -9.12
N PRO A 202 6.78 9.43 -7.80
CA PRO A 202 5.59 9.68 -6.99
C PRO A 202 5.24 11.17 -6.88
N ALA A 203 6.16 12.09 -7.22
CA ALA A 203 5.87 13.52 -7.27
C ALA A 203 5.29 13.99 -8.61
N ALA A 204 5.23 13.12 -9.62
CA ALA A 204 4.78 13.43 -10.98
C ALA A 204 3.64 12.49 -11.42
N VAL A 205 2.68 12.24 -10.52
CA VAL A 205 1.50 11.42 -10.83
C VAL A 205 0.63 12.12 -11.88
N ASP A 206 0.21 11.37 -12.90
CA ASP A 206 -0.86 11.75 -13.82
C ASP A 206 -2.13 10.96 -13.48
N PRO A 207 -3.09 11.55 -12.76
CA PRO A 207 -4.32 10.86 -12.37
C PRO A 207 -5.18 10.46 -13.58
N LEU A 208 -5.12 11.21 -14.68
CA LEU A 208 -5.90 10.90 -15.89
C LEU A 208 -5.37 9.65 -16.58
N ARG A 209 -4.05 9.43 -16.53
CA ARG A 209 -3.45 8.17 -16.99
C ARG A 209 -3.97 6.97 -16.20
N TYR A 210 -4.13 7.10 -14.88
CA TYR A 210 -4.67 6.01 -14.06
C TYR A 210 -6.10 5.64 -14.47
N GLN A 211 -6.95 6.66 -14.65
CA GLN A 211 -8.33 6.49 -15.09
C GLN A 211 -8.41 5.90 -16.51
N ASP A 212 -7.57 6.38 -17.45
CA ASP A 212 -7.52 5.87 -18.83
C ASP A 212 -7.21 4.37 -18.87
N ILE A 213 -6.20 3.94 -18.11
CA ILE A 213 -5.79 2.53 -18.02
C ILE A 213 -6.96 1.66 -17.54
N HIS A 214 -7.65 2.07 -16.47
CA HIS A 214 -8.79 1.32 -15.92
C HIS A 214 -9.98 1.28 -16.90
N THR A 215 -10.29 2.41 -17.54
CA THR A 215 -11.38 2.51 -18.54
C THR A 215 -11.11 1.61 -19.75
N ARG A 216 -9.88 1.66 -20.27
CA ARG A 216 -9.44 0.82 -21.39
C ARG A 216 -9.41 -0.66 -21.03
N TRP A 217 -9.17 -0.99 -19.77
CA TRP A 217 -9.28 -2.37 -19.29
C TRP A 217 -10.72 -2.87 -19.36
N LEU A 218 -11.65 -2.14 -18.75
CA LEU A 218 -13.07 -2.54 -18.69
C LEU A 218 -13.69 -2.71 -20.08
N THR A 219 -13.44 -1.75 -20.97
CA THR A 219 -13.94 -1.80 -22.36
C THR A 219 -13.40 -2.97 -23.20
N ARG A 220 -12.31 -3.62 -22.77
CA ARG A 220 -11.79 -4.84 -23.40
C ARG A 220 -12.48 -6.11 -22.92
N VAL A 221 -12.88 -6.16 -21.65
CA VAL A 221 -13.53 -7.35 -21.05
C VAL A 221 -14.98 -7.49 -21.53
N GLU A 222 -15.63 -6.39 -21.91
CA GLU A 222 -16.99 -6.38 -22.46
C GLU A 222 -17.09 -6.79 -23.95
N ARG A 223 -15.97 -7.13 -24.61
CA ARG A 223 -15.92 -7.55 -26.02
C ARG A 223 -15.52 -9.01 -26.15
#